data_AF-A0AAV4VFR2-F1
#
_entry.id   AF-A0AAV4VFR2-F1
#
_cell.length_a   1.000
_cell.length_b   1.000
_cell.length_c   1.000
_cell.angle_alpha   90.00
_cell.angle_beta   90.00
_cell.angle_gamma   90.00
#
_symmetry.space_group_name_H-M   'P 1'
#
loop_
_entity.id
_entity.type
_entity.pdbx_description
1 polymer ?
#
loop_
_entity_poly.entity_id
_entity_poly.type
_entity_poly.pdbx_seq_one_letter_code
_entity_poly.pdbx_strand_id
1 'polypeptide(L)'
;MGNCLKLCASSPEDDTLLPEHLDQDSSSPPTPVEFFWNRSPEPVFFVSPNIGRPISQLTEDEQIKIAKRIGFIQQLPTGIYDGSNKNKECAICMGDFLFGDSIRYLPCLHIYHTQCIDDWLMRSFTCPSCMEPVDAALLSTFHAP
;
A
#
# COMPACT_ATOMS: atom_id res chain seq x y z
N MET A 1 -5.40 -11.36 -18.38
CA MET A 1 -4.73 -10.16 -17.83
C MET A 1 -5.69 -9.54 -16.83
N GLY A 2 -5.30 -9.51 -15.56
CA GLY A 2 -6.21 -9.31 -14.42
C GLY A 2 -6.64 -7.86 -14.26
N ASN A 3 -7.95 -7.67 -14.24
CA ASN A 3 -8.64 -6.40 -14.05
C ASN A 3 -8.99 -6.28 -12.55
N CYS A 4 -8.36 -5.37 -11.81
CA CYS A 4 -8.70 -5.09 -10.40
C CYS A 4 -9.48 -3.77 -10.33
N LEU A 5 -10.71 -3.77 -10.86
CA LEU A 5 -11.63 -2.65 -10.68
C LEU A 5 -12.16 -2.67 -9.24
N LYS A 6 -11.86 -1.59 -8.52
CA LYS A 6 -12.42 -1.27 -7.22
C LYS A 6 -13.90 -0.93 -7.41
N LEU A 7 -14.78 -1.74 -6.85
CA LEU A 7 -16.21 -1.46 -6.76
C LEU A 7 -16.42 -0.28 -5.79
N CYS A 8 -16.65 0.92 -6.33
CA CYS A 8 -17.39 1.95 -5.62
C CYS A 8 -18.85 1.47 -5.58
N ALA A 9 -19.31 1.04 -4.40
CA ALA A 9 -20.71 0.73 -4.18
C ALA A 9 -21.53 2.02 -4.22
N SER A 10 -22.50 2.02 -5.12
CA SER A 10 -23.51 3.04 -5.32
C SER A 10 -24.29 3.33 -4.04
N SER A 11 -24.67 4.60 -3.88
CA SER A 11 -25.65 5.11 -2.92
C SER A 11 -26.90 4.23 -2.81
N PRO A 12 -27.47 4.06 -1.61
CA PRO A 12 -28.89 3.89 -1.45
C PRO A 12 -29.48 5.12 -0.75
N GLU A 13 -30.23 5.91 -1.50
CA GLU A 13 -31.30 6.72 -0.96
C GLU A 13 -32.50 5.80 -0.68
N ASP A 14 -32.92 5.70 0.57
CA ASP A 14 -34.35 5.61 0.92
C ASP A 14 -34.55 6.01 2.39
N ASP A 15 -35.52 6.88 2.57
CA ASP A 15 -35.80 7.66 3.76
C ASP A 15 -36.94 7.00 4.56
N THR A 16 -36.92 7.20 5.88
CA THR A 16 -38.04 6.98 6.82
C THR A 16 -38.43 5.53 7.22
N LEU A 17 -38.18 5.18 8.49
CA LEU A 17 -39.18 5.13 9.58
C LEU A 17 -38.66 4.27 10.75
N LEU A 18 -38.37 4.93 11.88
CA LEU A 18 -38.23 4.27 13.19
C LEU A 18 -39.62 3.86 13.72
N PRO A 19 -39.70 2.87 14.64
CA PRO A 19 -39.85 3.29 16.03
C PRO A 19 -38.96 2.55 17.05
N GLU A 20 -38.47 3.33 18.02
CA GLU A 20 -37.89 2.92 19.31
C GLU A 20 -38.84 1.98 20.08
N HIS A 21 -38.34 1.00 20.85
CA HIS A 21 -38.12 1.10 22.32
C HIS A 21 -37.84 -0.23 23.04
N LEU A 22 -37.04 -0.10 24.12
CA LEU A 22 -36.90 -0.93 25.35
C LEU A 22 -35.71 -1.89 25.49
N ASP A 23 -34.95 -1.56 26.54
CA ASP A 23 -33.84 -2.23 27.20
C ASP A 23 -34.07 -3.70 27.54
N GLN A 24 -33.02 -4.53 27.47
CA GLN A 24 -32.80 -5.55 28.49
C GLN A 24 -31.34 -6.03 28.53
N ASP A 25 -30.70 -5.78 29.67
CA ASP A 25 -29.49 -6.43 30.16
C ASP A 25 -29.60 -7.96 30.10
N SER A 26 -28.63 -8.66 29.47
CA SER A 26 -28.31 -10.06 29.78
C SER A 26 -27.07 -10.56 29.04
N SER A 27 -26.04 -10.80 29.84
CA SER A 27 -24.95 -11.76 29.71
C SER A 27 -25.15 -12.83 28.62
N SER A 28 -24.77 -12.54 27.39
CA SER A 28 -24.72 -13.52 26.30
C SER A 28 -23.27 -13.64 25.82
N PRO A 29 -22.68 -14.85 25.74
CA PRO A 29 -21.36 -14.99 25.15
C PRO A 29 -21.42 -14.49 23.69
N PRO A 30 -20.46 -13.66 23.24
CA PRO A 30 -20.48 -13.12 21.90
C PRO A 30 -20.60 -14.24 20.88
N THR A 31 -21.46 -14.04 19.89
CA THR A 31 -21.70 -15.01 18.84
C THR A 31 -20.38 -15.28 18.08
N PRO A 32 -20.19 -16.46 17.48
CA PRO A 32 -18.98 -16.76 16.72
C PRO A 32 -18.65 -15.70 15.67
N VAL A 33 -19.69 -15.02 15.13
CA VAL A 33 -19.54 -13.99 14.09
C VAL A 33 -18.98 -12.67 14.62
N GLU A 34 -19.27 -12.26 15.87
CA GLU A 34 -18.68 -11.04 16.47
C GLU A 34 -17.17 -11.16 16.66
N PHE A 35 -16.68 -12.37 16.97
CA PHE A 35 -15.24 -12.65 17.07
C PHE A 35 -14.47 -12.47 15.76
N PHE A 36 -15.12 -12.71 14.62
CA PHE A 36 -14.47 -12.61 13.30
C PHE A 36 -14.24 -11.16 12.85
N TRP A 37 -15.09 -10.23 13.27
CA TRP A 37 -14.98 -8.81 12.90
C TRP A 37 -14.04 -8.04 13.84
N ASN A 38 -13.83 -8.54 15.06
CA ASN A 38 -12.97 -7.91 16.05
C ASN A 38 -11.48 -8.26 15.90
N ARG A 39 -11.13 -9.17 14.97
CA ARG A 39 -9.75 -9.49 14.64
C ARG A 39 -9.33 -8.63 13.45
N SER A 40 -8.76 -7.46 13.73
CA SER A 40 -8.09 -6.67 12.69
C SER A 40 -7.12 -7.60 11.94
N PRO A 41 -7.21 -7.73 10.61
CA PRO A 41 -6.32 -8.61 9.87
C PRO A 41 -4.89 -8.13 10.12
N GLU A 42 -4.06 -8.98 10.72
CA GLU A 42 -2.65 -8.66 10.94
C GLU A 42 -2.01 -8.33 9.58
N PRO A 43 -1.16 -7.30 9.50
CA PRO A 43 -0.49 -6.95 8.26
C PRO A 43 0.35 -8.14 7.78
N VAL A 44 0.08 -8.58 6.55
CA VAL A 44 0.79 -9.69 5.90
C VAL A 44 1.97 -9.13 5.12
N PHE A 45 3.17 -9.62 5.41
CA PHE A 45 4.39 -9.22 4.73
C PHE A 45 4.87 -10.31 3.77
N PHE A 46 5.31 -9.91 2.58
CA PHE A 46 5.81 -10.83 1.56
C PHE A 46 7.31 -11.05 1.75
N VAL A 47 7.66 -12.25 2.21
CA VAL A 47 9.05 -12.66 2.48
C VAL A 47 9.70 -13.27 1.24
N SER A 48 8.89 -13.72 0.29
CA SER A 48 9.27 -14.24 -1.02
C SER A 48 8.09 -14.09 -1.98
N PRO A 49 8.29 -14.22 -3.31
CA PRO A 49 7.18 -14.21 -4.27
C PRO A 49 6.10 -15.19 -3.84
N ASN A 50 4.88 -14.70 -3.64
CA ASN A 50 3.69 -15.47 -3.21
C ASN A 50 3.72 -16.03 -1.77
N ILE A 51 4.74 -15.75 -0.95
CA ILE A 51 4.80 -16.19 0.45
C ILE A 51 4.57 -14.97 1.36
N GLY A 52 3.30 -14.75 1.71
CA GLY A 52 2.88 -13.75 2.68
C GLY A 52 2.65 -14.38 4.05
N ARG A 53 3.21 -13.82 5.11
CA ARG A 53 2.93 -14.24 6.49
C ARG A 53 2.80 -13.04 7.44
N PRO A 54 1.99 -13.15 8.51
CA PRO A 54 1.88 -12.10 9.51
C PRO A 54 3.19 -11.93 10.29
N ILE A 55 3.37 -10.77 10.92
CA ILE A 55 4.58 -10.45 11.70
C ILE A 55 4.90 -11.47 12.80
N SER A 56 3.85 -12.06 13.39
CA SER A 56 3.92 -13.11 14.41
C SER A 56 4.61 -14.40 13.94
N GLN A 57 4.70 -14.62 12.62
CA GLN A 57 5.32 -15.81 12.01
C GLN A 57 6.65 -15.52 11.31
N LEU A 58 7.15 -14.29 11.42
CA LEU A 58 8.44 -13.89 10.86
C LEU A 58 9.58 -14.22 11.82
N THR A 59 10.72 -14.64 11.27
CA THR A 59 11.98 -14.68 12.00
C THR A 59 12.48 -13.26 12.31
N GLU A 60 13.33 -13.09 13.33
CA GLU A 60 13.92 -11.79 13.67
C GLU A 60 14.64 -11.16 12.46
N ASP A 61 15.40 -11.95 11.70
CA ASP A 61 16.08 -11.49 10.49
C ASP A 61 15.13 -10.95 9.43
N GLU A 62 13.95 -11.55 9.29
CA GLU A 62 12.92 -11.09 8.35
C GLU A 62 12.27 -9.81 8.83
N GLN A 63 11.97 -9.72 10.12
CA GLN A 63 11.47 -8.50 10.75
C GLN A 63 12.46 -7.35 10.55
N ILE A 64 13.76 -7.60 10.75
CA ILE A 64 14.83 -6.62 10.53
C ILE A 64 14.88 -6.18 9.06
N LYS A 65 14.80 -7.13 8.10
CA LYS A 65 14.78 -6.81 6.66
C LYS A 65 13.57 -5.97 6.28
N ILE A 66 12.39 -6.30 6.81
CA ILE A 66 11.16 -5.55 6.59
C ILE A 66 11.26 -4.14 7.17
N ALA A 67 11.73 -4.01 8.42
CA ALA A 67 11.91 -2.71 9.06
C ALA A 67 12.89 -1.81 8.28
N LYS A 68 14.02 -2.37 7.84
CA LYS A 68 14.98 -1.68 6.97
C LYS A 68 14.35 -1.21 5.67
N ARG A 69 13.58 -2.08 5.00
CA ARG A 69 12.89 -1.76 3.74
C ARG A 69 11.87 -0.64 3.94
N ILE A 70 11.04 -0.70 4.99
CA ILE A 70 10.07 0.35 5.32
C ILE A 70 10.79 1.68 5.56
N GLY A 71 11.86 1.68 6.35
CA GLY A 71 12.65 2.89 6.61
C GLY A 71 13.23 3.49 5.32
N PHE A 72 13.70 2.64 4.41
CA PHE A 72 14.21 3.07 3.11
C PHE A 72 13.13 3.70 2.22
N ILE A 73 11.97 3.05 2.10
CA ILE A 73 10.84 3.56 1.32
C ILE A 73 10.41 4.93 1.83
N GLN A 74 10.30 5.10 3.15
CA GLN A 74 9.89 6.37 3.75
C GLN A 74 10.86 7.53 3.47
N GLN A 75 12.14 7.25 3.27
CA GLN A 75 13.15 8.26 2.95
C GLN A 75 13.21 8.64 1.47
N LEU A 76 12.52 7.92 0.59
CA LEU A 76 12.46 8.28 -0.83
C LEU A 76 11.74 9.62 -1.03
N PRO A 77 12.19 10.49 -1.94
CA PRO A 77 11.55 11.80 -2.15
C PRO A 77 10.08 11.68 -2.53
N THR A 78 9.24 12.47 -1.89
CA THR A 78 7.81 12.62 -2.23
C THR A 78 7.54 14.03 -2.72
N GLY A 79 6.46 14.20 -3.47
CA GLY A 79 6.01 15.49 -3.96
C GLY A 79 4.55 15.47 -4.34
N ILE A 80 4.09 16.62 -4.83
CA ILE A 80 2.74 16.80 -5.33
C ILE A 80 2.82 17.01 -6.84
N TYR A 81 2.04 16.26 -7.60
CA TYR A 81 2.00 16.39 -9.04
C TYR A 81 1.38 17.74 -9.44
N ASP A 82 2.12 18.52 -10.23
CA ASP A 82 1.76 19.88 -10.64
C ASP A 82 1.34 19.98 -12.12
N GLY A 83 1.33 18.87 -12.86
CA GLY A 83 1.05 18.84 -14.29
C GLY A 83 2.25 19.18 -15.20
N SER A 84 3.42 19.49 -14.64
CA SER A 84 4.60 19.90 -15.42
C SER A 84 5.47 18.73 -15.87
N ASN A 85 5.29 17.53 -15.29
CA ASN A 85 6.10 16.36 -15.64
C ASN A 85 5.74 15.81 -17.04
N LYS A 86 6.75 15.29 -17.76
CA LYS A 86 6.56 14.63 -19.06
C LYS A 86 5.75 13.33 -18.92
N ASN A 87 5.94 12.62 -17.81
CA ASN A 87 5.20 11.41 -17.50
C ASN A 87 3.86 11.82 -16.87
N LYS A 88 2.77 11.41 -17.50
CA LYS A 88 1.40 11.75 -17.08
C LYS A 88 0.62 10.57 -16.54
N GLU A 89 1.20 9.37 -16.53
CA GLU A 89 0.53 8.14 -16.13
C GLU A 89 1.41 7.35 -15.15
N CYS A 90 0.78 6.77 -14.13
CA CYS A 90 1.43 5.84 -13.23
C CYS A 90 1.45 4.44 -13.83
N ALA A 91 2.64 3.92 -14.17
CA ALA A 91 2.79 2.61 -14.80
C ALA A 91 2.40 1.40 -13.92
N ILE A 92 2.07 1.62 -12.64
CA ILE A 92 1.60 0.55 -11.74
C ILE A 92 0.08 0.38 -11.82
N CYS A 93 -0.67 1.48 -11.71
CA CYS A 93 -2.14 1.45 -11.74
C CYS A 93 -2.73 1.75 -13.13
N MET A 94 -1.88 2.14 -14.10
CA MET A 94 -2.28 2.58 -15.45
C MET A 94 -3.23 3.78 -15.43
N GLY A 95 -3.18 4.57 -14.35
CA GLY A 95 -4.01 5.76 -14.17
C GLY A 95 -3.21 7.04 -14.40
N ASP A 96 -3.86 8.05 -14.96
CA ASP A 96 -3.26 9.38 -15.11
C ASP A 96 -2.96 10.01 -13.76
N PHE A 97 -1.89 10.80 -13.71
CA PHE A 97 -1.61 11.71 -12.61
C PHE A 97 -2.52 12.94 -12.73
N LEU A 98 -3.19 13.27 -11.64
CA LEU A 98 -3.99 14.46 -11.51
C LEU A 98 -3.24 15.52 -10.71
N PHE A 99 -3.53 16.80 -10.98
CA PHE A 99 -2.97 17.89 -10.20
C PHE A 99 -3.32 17.71 -8.71
N GLY A 100 -2.31 17.76 -7.84
CA GLY A 100 -2.49 17.51 -6.41
C GLY A 100 -2.18 16.07 -5.97
N ASP A 101 -1.99 15.13 -6.90
CA ASP A 101 -1.69 13.74 -6.56
C ASP A 101 -0.36 13.63 -5.80
N SER A 102 -0.37 12.82 -4.74
CA SER A 102 0.86 12.49 -4.01
C SER A 102 1.70 11.50 -4.82
N ILE A 103 2.86 11.96 -5.27
CA ILE A 103 3.80 11.17 -6.06
C ILE A 103 5.08 10.90 -5.29
N ARG A 104 5.74 9.79 -5.62
CA ARG A 104 7.06 9.46 -5.11
C ARG A 104 8.04 9.32 -6.27
N TYR A 105 9.24 9.85 -6.07
CA TYR A 105 10.35 9.76 -6.99
C TYR A 105 11.28 8.64 -6.55
N LEU A 106 11.62 7.74 -7.49
CA LEU A 106 12.71 6.80 -7.28
C LEU A 106 14.06 7.46 -7.63
N PRO A 107 15.19 6.92 -7.13
CA PRO A 107 16.52 7.45 -7.46
C PRO A 107 16.85 7.40 -8.96
N CYS A 108 16.24 6.48 -9.71
CA CYS A 108 16.32 6.40 -11.16
C CYS A 108 15.40 7.39 -11.90
N LEU A 109 14.83 8.36 -11.18
CA LEU A 109 13.97 9.46 -11.66
C LEU A 109 12.59 9.07 -12.20
N HIS A 110 12.20 7.79 -12.09
CA HIS A 110 10.83 7.37 -12.36
C HIS A 110 9.88 7.81 -11.25
N ILE A 111 8.65 8.18 -11.63
CA ILE A 111 7.60 8.65 -10.73
C ILE A 111 6.38 7.74 -10.75
N TYR A 112 5.72 7.62 -9.60
CA TYR A 112 4.52 6.82 -9.39
C TYR A 112 3.65 7.49 -8.31
N HIS A 113 2.36 7.12 -8.21
CA HIS A 113 1.57 7.45 -7.03
C HIS A 113 2.25 6.86 -5.80
N THR A 114 2.33 7.64 -4.72
CA THR A 114 3.04 7.25 -3.49
C THR A 114 2.54 5.88 -2.99
N GLN A 115 1.21 5.71 -2.92
CA GLN A 115 0.61 4.45 -2.50
C GLN A 115 0.97 3.28 -3.43
N CYS A 116 0.92 3.49 -4.75
CA CYS A 116 1.19 2.43 -5.71
C CYS A 116 2.62 1.91 -5.63
N ILE A 117 3.59 2.81 -5.51
CA ILE A 117 5.00 2.40 -5.45
C ILE A 117 5.40 1.89 -4.07
N ASP A 118 4.81 2.38 -2.98
CA ASP A 118 5.11 1.87 -1.64
C ASP A 118 4.69 0.40 -1.51
N ASP A 119 3.47 0.08 -1.98
CA ASP A 119 2.96 -1.29 -2.02
C ASP A 119 3.78 -2.21 -2.93
N TRP A 120 4.30 -1.66 -4.03
CA TRP A 120 5.19 -2.39 -4.93
C TRP A 120 6.54 -2.68 -4.25
N LEU A 121 7.17 -1.66 -3.67
CA LEU A 121 8.50 -1.75 -3.07
C LEU A 121 8.54 -2.67 -1.86
N MET A 122 7.42 -2.78 -1.13
CA MET A 122 7.29 -3.78 -0.07
C MET A 122 7.39 -5.22 -0.59
N ARG A 123 6.95 -5.49 -1.82
CA ARG A 123 7.02 -6.81 -2.46
C ARG A 123 8.34 -7.01 -3.23
N SER A 124 8.72 -6.03 -4.04
CA SER A 124 9.92 -6.05 -4.88
C SER A 124 10.64 -4.72 -4.78
N PHE A 125 11.86 -4.72 -4.24
CA PHE A 125 12.65 -3.50 -4.02
C PHE A 125 13.37 -3.01 -5.29
N THR A 126 12.66 -3.04 -6.41
CA THR A 126 13.14 -2.70 -7.76
C THR A 126 12.16 -1.73 -8.43
N CYS A 127 12.69 -0.87 -9.29
CA CYS A 127 11.88 0.06 -10.09
C CYS A 127 11.02 -0.71 -11.12
N PRO A 128 9.68 -0.51 -11.17
CA PRO A 128 8.83 -1.15 -12.18
C PRO A 128 9.19 -0.80 -13.63
N SER A 129 9.74 0.39 -13.89
CA SER A 129 10.00 0.87 -15.24
C SER A 129 11.38 0.49 -15.78
N CYS A 130 12.42 0.44 -14.95
CA CYS A 130 13.78 0.13 -15.39
C CYS A 130 14.36 -1.15 -14.80
N MET A 131 13.63 -1.85 -13.91
CA MET A 131 14.03 -3.09 -13.25
C MET A 131 15.29 -3.00 -12.37
N GLU A 132 15.89 -1.82 -12.22
CA GLU A 132 17.04 -1.59 -11.35
C GLU A 132 16.65 -1.59 -9.87
N PRO A 133 17.51 -2.11 -8.97
CA PRO A 133 17.31 -2.01 -7.52
C PRO A 133 17.25 -0.57 -7.05
N VAL A 134 16.35 -0.27 -6.12
CA VAL A 134 16.15 1.10 -5.63
C VAL A 134 17.32 1.56 -4.72
N ASP A 135 18.01 0.62 -4.08
CA ASP A 135 19.24 0.87 -3.30
C ASP A 135 20.50 0.99 -4.18
N ALA A 136 20.50 0.44 -5.40
CA ALA A 136 21.68 0.47 -6.26
C ALA A 136 22.12 1.89 -6.62
N ALA A 137 21.16 2.81 -6.81
CA ALA A 137 21.46 4.20 -7.17
C ALA A 137 22.15 5.00 -6.06
N LEU A 138 22.04 4.59 -4.79
CA LEU A 138 22.81 5.19 -3.69
C LEU A 138 24.29 4.76 -3.70
N LEU A 139 24.61 3.65 -4.36
CA LEU A 139 25.99 3.17 -4.55
C LEU A 139 26.63 3.76 -5.81
N SER A 140 25.82 4.22 -6.76
CA SER A 140 26.30 4.78 -8.04
C SER A 140 26.98 6.16 -7.92
N THR A 141 26.79 6.90 -6.82
CA THR A 141 27.52 8.16 -6.58
C THR A 141 29.01 7.98 -6.35
N PHE A 142 29.49 6.74 -6.19
CA PHE A 142 30.92 6.43 -6.00
C PHE A 142 31.64 5.96 -7.28
N HIS A 143 30.96 5.92 -8.43
CA HIS A 143 31.58 5.65 -9.73
C HIS A 143 31.14 6.74 -10.73
N ALA A 144 31.61 7.96 -10.53
CA ALA A 144 31.76 8.91 -11.63
C ALA A 144 33.11 8.63 -12.32
N PRO A 145 33.18 8.66 -13.66
CA PRO A 145 34.38 8.34 -14.44
C PRO A 145 35.53 9.33 -14.21
#